data_AF-G6EZ54-F1
#
_entry.id   AF-G6EZ54-F1
#
_cell.length_a   1.000
_cell.length_b   1.000
_cell.length_c   1.000
_cell.angle_alpha   90.00
_cell.angle_beta   90.00
_cell.angle_gamma   90.00
#
_symmetry.space_group_name_H-M   'P 1'
#
loop_
_entity.id
_entity.type
_entity.pdbx_description
1 polymer ?
#
loop_
_entity_poly.entity_id
_entity_poly.type
_entity_poly.pdbx_seq_one_letter_code
_entity_poly.pdbx_strand_id
1 'polypeptide(L)'
;MIINTEQYLHELTKDMGGKDLLKPSEVENLKKCLDIALDLRKFEIELYWKRTTYFWGINAAILAFYGVMLTSKKDVDPFFLIIISAFGILASACSYYLNRGGKFWQENWEMHVNYLSSFINGNLFKIVPKKNEDHFSVSRINLFLVGQFVFYGCSFLFII
;
A
#
# COMPACT_ATOMS: atom_id res chain seq x y z
N MET A 1 -7.43 -9.11 14.62
CA MET A 1 -8.18 -8.22 15.54
C MET A 1 -7.62 -6.82 15.32
N ILE A 2 -8.43 -5.85 14.90
CA ILE A 2 -7.99 -4.45 14.79
C ILE A 2 -8.15 -3.85 16.19
N ILE A 3 -7.03 -3.60 16.84
CA ILE A 3 -6.94 -3.10 18.22
C ILE A 3 -6.29 -1.73 18.23
N ASN A 4 -6.60 -0.91 19.22
CA ASN A 4 -5.99 0.42 19.34
C ASN A 4 -4.48 0.29 19.65
N THR A 5 -3.70 1.37 19.45
CA THR A 5 -2.23 1.33 19.60
C THR A 5 -1.78 0.88 20.99
N GLU A 6 -2.51 1.26 22.05
CA GLU A 6 -2.17 0.84 23.42
C GLU A 6 -2.43 -0.65 23.65
N GLN A 7 -3.57 -1.17 23.19
CA GLN A 7 -3.89 -2.60 23.22
C GLN A 7 -2.93 -3.41 22.35
N TYR A 8 -2.54 -2.88 21.20
CA TYR A 8 -1.55 -3.49 20.31
C TYR A 8 -0.20 -3.62 21.00
N LEU A 9 0.29 -2.54 21.60
CA LEU A 9 1.54 -2.56 22.35
C LEU A 9 1.42 -3.52 23.53
N HIS A 10 0.33 -3.48 24.28
CA HIS A 10 0.10 -4.41 25.39
C HIS A 10 0.14 -5.88 24.94
N GLU A 11 -0.59 -6.25 23.88
CA GLU A 11 -0.59 -7.62 23.33
C GLU A 11 0.78 -8.04 22.80
N LEU A 12 1.51 -7.11 22.17
CA LEU A 12 2.86 -7.37 21.67
C LEU A 12 3.88 -7.49 22.82
N THR A 13 3.65 -6.78 23.94
CA THR A 13 4.53 -6.79 25.12
C THR A 13 4.18 -7.88 26.14
N LYS A 14 2.98 -8.47 26.10
CA LYS A 14 2.43 -9.23 27.24
C LYS A 14 3.31 -10.40 27.69
N ASP A 15 4.03 -10.99 26.73
CA ASP A 15 4.94 -12.12 26.93
C ASP A 15 6.41 -11.70 26.94
N MET A 16 6.71 -10.43 26.63
CA MET A 16 8.06 -9.86 26.63
C MET A 16 8.30 -9.24 27.99
N GLY A 17 9.06 -9.95 28.84
CA GLY A 17 9.45 -9.47 30.17
C GLY A 17 9.92 -8.01 30.12
N GLY A 18 9.45 -7.21 31.09
CA GLY A 18 9.82 -5.81 31.22
C GLY A 18 11.34 -5.62 31.17
N LYS A 19 11.78 -4.40 30.84
CA LYS A 19 13.17 -3.95 30.54
C LYS A 19 14.31 -4.40 31.46
N ASP A 20 14.05 -5.18 32.50
CA ASP A 20 15.06 -5.90 33.27
C ASP A 20 15.77 -6.94 32.38
N LEU A 21 17.09 -7.05 32.52
CA LEU A 21 18.03 -7.82 31.70
C LEU A 21 17.41 -9.06 31.00
N LEU A 22 17.08 -8.92 29.71
CA LEU A 22 16.67 -10.02 28.84
C LEU A 22 17.69 -11.16 28.93
N LYS A 23 17.21 -12.39 29.13
CA LYS A 23 18.07 -13.58 29.09
C LYS A 23 18.63 -13.77 27.68
N PRO A 24 19.80 -14.41 27.52
CA PRO A 24 20.39 -14.66 26.20
C PRO A 24 19.44 -15.36 25.21
N SER A 25 18.62 -16.29 25.69
CA SER A 25 17.61 -16.98 24.87
C SER A 25 16.46 -16.08 24.41
N GLU A 26 16.07 -15.09 25.21
CA GLU A 26 15.02 -14.11 24.87
C GLU A 26 15.54 -13.12 23.84
N VAL A 27 16.81 -12.70 23.94
CA VAL A 27 17.48 -11.88 22.94
C VAL A 27 17.57 -12.62 21.59
N GLU A 28 17.88 -13.92 21.59
CA GLU A 28 17.91 -14.70 20.36
C GLU A 28 16.53 -14.80 19.70
N ASN A 29 15.48 -15.05 20.49
CA ASN A 29 14.11 -15.09 19.99
C ASN A 29 13.66 -13.74 19.44
N LEU A 30 13.97 -12.63 20.12
CA LEU A 30 13.68 -11.27 19.64
C LEU A 30 14.36 -10.99 18.30
N LYS A 31 15.62 -11.43 18.13
CA LYS A 31 16.33 -11.29 16.84
C LYS A 31 15.62 -12.03 15.72
N LYS A 32 15.20 -13.28 15.96
CA LYS A 32 14.41 -14.05 14.99
C LYS A 32 13.10 -13.36 14.64
N CYS A 33 12.38 -12.82 15.63
CA CYS A 33 11.15 -12.06 15.38
C CYS A 33 11.41 -10.79 14.56
N LEU A 34 12.50 -10.07 14.85
CA LEU A 34 12.89 -8.88 14.10
C LEU A 34 13.24 -9.23 12.65
N ASP A 35 14.00 -10.30 12.42
CA ASP A 35 14.34 -10.78 11.07
C ASP A 35 13.08 -11.14 10.28
N ILE A 36 12.15 -11.87 10.89
CA ILE A 36 10.84 -12.18 10.29
C ILE A 36 10.07 -10.89 9.94
N ALA A 37 10.02 -9.91 10.85
CA ALA A 37 9.33 -8.66 10.61
C ALA A 37 9.97 -7.83 9.47
N LEU A 38 11.31 -7.84 9.37
CA LEU A 38 12.04 -7.19 8.29
C LEU A 38 11.77 -7.86 6.94
N ASP A 39 11.75 -9.20 6.90
CA ASP A 39 11.45 -9.98 5.71
C ASP A 39 10.00 -9.76 5.25
N LEU A 40 9.04 -9.77 6.17
CA LEU A 40 7.63 -9.51 5.85
C LEU A 40 7.41 -8.07 5.37
N ARG A 41 8.09 -7.09 5.97
CA ARG A 41 8.07 -5.70 5.46
C ARG A 41 8.61 -5.62 4.03
N LYS A 42 9.74 -6.28 3.75
CA LYS A 42 10.32 -6.31 2.40
C LYS A 42 9.38 -6.99 1.40
N PHE A 43 8.80 -8.13 1.79
CA PHE A 43 7.82 -8.86 0.99
C PHE A 43 6.60 -7.99 0.66
N GLU A 44 6.06 -7.23 1.62
CA GLU A 44 4.95 -6.30 1.35
C GLU A 44 5.31 -5.17 0.39
N ILE A 45 6.55 -4.65 0.47
CA ILE A 45 7.04 -3.66 -0.50
C ILE A 45 7.10 -4.26 -1.91
N GLU A 46 7.58 -5.50 -2.06
CA GLU A 46 7.58 -6.20 -3.34
C GLU A 46 6.17 -6.46 -3.87
N LEU A 47 5.24 -6.88 -3.00
CA LEU A 47 3.84 -7.03 -3.36
C LEU A 47 3.19 -5.71 -3.75
N TYR A 48 3.53 -4.60 -3.09
CA TYR A 48 3.07 -3.27 -3.47
C TYR A 48 3.45 -2.94 -4.91
N TRP A 49 4.70 -3.17 -5.31
CA TRP A 49 5.15 -2.97 -6.68
C TRP A 49 4.42 -3.91 -7.65
N LYS A 50 4.31 -5.21 -7.34
CA LYS A 50 3.59 -6.18 -8.20
C LYS A 50 2.13 -5.79 -8.44
N ARG A 51 1.40 -5.43 -7.38
CA ARG A 51 0.00 -4.98 -7.47
C ARG A 51 -0.10 -3.69 -8.29
N THR A 52 0.78 -2.73 -8.03
CA THR A 52 0.82 -1.46 -8.76
C THR A 52 1.04 -1.69 -10.25
N THR A 53 2.02 -2.49 -10.65
CA THR A 53 2.30 -2.79 -12.06
C THR A 53 1.12 -3.47 -12.76
N TYR A 54 0.49 -4.47 -12.13
CA TYR A 54 -0.69 -5.14 -12.69
C TYR A 54 -1.82 -4.14 -12.99
N PHE A 55 -2.16 -3.28 -12.03
CA PHE A 55 -3.24 -2.31 -12.20
C PHE A 55 -2.90 -1.20 -13.19
N TRP A 56 -1.67 -0.71 -13.20
CA TRP A 56 -1.23 0.24 -14.23
C TRP A 56 -1.32 -0.37 -15.63
N GLY A 57 -0.95 -1.64 -15.78
CA GLY A 57 -1.09 -2.37 -17.05
C GLY A 57 -2.54 -2.47 -17.53
N ILE A 58 -3.46 -2.84 -16.64
CA ILE A 58 -4.90 -2.90 -16.96
C ILE A 58 -5.43 -1.51 -17.36
N ASN A 59 -5.13 -0.47 -16.59
CA ASN A 59 -5.60 0.87 -16.88
C ASN A 59 -5.04 1.39 -18.21
N ALA A 60 -3.76 1.12 -18.50
CA ALA A 60 -3.15 1.47 -19.79
C ALA A 60 -3.82 0.74 -20.96
N ALA A 61 -4.13 -0.55 -20.81
CA ALA A 61 -4.82 -1.33 -21.85
C ALA A 61 -6.23 -0.80 -22.13
N ILE A 62 -7.00 -0.50 -21.07
CA ILE A 62 -8.35 0.08 -21.20
C ILE A 62 -8.29 1.44 -21.88
N LEU A 63 -7.35 2.30 -21.47
CA LEU A 63 -7.18 3.63 -22.05
C LEU A 63 -6.76 3.55 -23.53
N ALA A 64 -5.84 2.66 -23.88
CA ALA A 64 -5.43 2.45 -25.26
C ALA A 64 -6.59 1.95 -26.13
N PHE A 65 -7.35 0.97 -25.63
CA PHE A 65 -8.52 0.45 -26.31
C PHE A 65 -9.58 1.55 -26.53
N TYR A 66 -9.85 2.35 -25.51
CA TYR A 66 -10.77 3.48 -25.59
C TYR A 66 -10.30 4.52 -26.63
N GLY A 67 -9.02 4.88 -26.64
CA GLY A 67 -8.45 5.81 -27.62
C GLY A 67 -8.52 5.30 -29.07
N VAL A 68 -8.32 4.01 -29.30
CA VAL A 68 -8.50 3.39 -30.62
C VAL A 68 -9.96 3.46 -31.06
N MET A 69 -10.90 3.23 -30.15
CA MET A 69 -12.34 3.34 -30.46
C MET A 69 -12.75 4.77 -30.81
N LEU A 70 -12.26 5.77 -30.08
CA LEU A 70 -12.55 7.19 -30.37
C LEU A 70 -11.96 7.68 -31.69
N THR A 71 -10.85 7.10 -32.14
CA THR A 71 -10.16 7.51 -33.39
C THR A 71 -10.53 6.64 -34.59
N SER A 72 -11.37 5.63 -34.37
CA SER A 72 -11.88 4.77 -35.43
C SER A 72 -12.76 5.56 -36.38
N LYS A 73 -12.58 5.34 -37.69
CA LYS A 73 -13.46 5.90 -38.74
C LYS A 73 -14.81 5.19 -38.85
N LYS A 74 -14.99 4.08 -38.13
CA LYS A 74 -16.27 3.36 -38.06
C LYS A 74 -17.10 3.96 -36.94
N ASP A 75 -18.40 4.08 -37.14
CA ASP A 75 -19.34 4.42 -36.08
C ASP A 75 -19.24 3.37 -34.97
N VAL A 76 -18.69 3.78 -33.83
CA VAL A 76 -18.65 2.96 -32.62
C VAL A 76 -19.94 3.18 -31.86
N ASP A 77 -20.62 2.09 -31.50
CA ASP A 77 -21.82 2.16 -30.67
C ASP A 77 -21.50 2.83 -29.32
N PRO A 78 -22.14 3.96 -28.97
CA PRO A 78 -21.95 4.63 -27.69
C PRO A 78 -22.17 3.70 -26.48
N PHE A 79 -23.06 2.71 -26.59
CA PHE A 79 -23.29 1.73 -25.53
C PHE A 79 -22.02 0.94 -25.20
N PHE A 80 -21.21 0.61 -26.21
CA PHE A 80 -19.95 -0.10 -26.02
C PHE A 80 -18.91 0.78 -25.32
N LEU A 81 -18.85 2.08 -25.64
CA LEU A 81 -17.99 3.05 -24.97
C LEU A 81 -18.34 3.22 -23.49
N ILE A 82 -19.63 3.19 -23.16
CA ILE A 82 -20.13 3.24 -21.79
C ILE A 82 -19.69 1.99 -21.02
N ILE A 83 -19.82 0.80 -21.59
CA ILE A 83 -19.38 -0.46 -20.96
C ILE A 83 -17.88 -0.45 -20.65
N ILE A 84 -17.05 -0.04 -21.62
CA ILE A 84 -15.59 0.04 -21.44
C ILE A 84 -15.24 1.04 -20.33
N SER A 85 -15.89 2.21 -20.35
CA SER A 85 -15.69 3.26 -19.35
C SER A 85 -16.06 2.78 -17.94
N ALA A 86 -17.20 2.09 -17.81
CA ALA A 86 -17.63 1.49 -16.55
C ALA A 86 -16.61 0.45 -16.04
N PHE A 87 -16.07 -0.38 -16.93
CA PHE A 87 -15.03 -1.34 -16.59
C PHE A 87 -13.73 -0.65 -16.14
N GLY A 88 -13.33 0.45 -16.80
CA GLY A 88 -12.19 1.27 -16.41
C GLY A 88 -12.33 1.87 -15.01
N ILE A 89 -13.51 2.38 -14.67
CA ILE A 89 -13.82 2.91 -13.34
C ILE A 89 -13.73 1.80 -12.29
N LEU A 90 -14.34 0.64 -12.56
CA LEU A 90 -14.29 -0.52 -11.66
C LEU A 90 -12.84 -0.99 -11.42
N ALA A 91 -12.04 -1.10 -12.49
CA ALA A 91 -10.63 -1.48 -12.40
C ALA A 91 -9.81 -0.46 -11.58
N SER A 92 -10.05 0.83 -11.79
CA SER A 92 -9.42 1.91 -11.02
C SER A 92 -9.83 1.89 -9.54
N ALA A 93 -11.11 1.65 -9.24
CA ALA A 93 -11.61 1.57 -7.86
C ALA A 93 -11.00 0.36 -7.13
N CYS A 94 -10.98 -0.81 -7.76
CA CYS A 94 -10.31 -2.00 -7.22
C CYS A 94 -8.83 -1.74 -6.93
N SER A 95 -8.13 -1.10 -7.88
CA SER A 95 -6.73 -0.68 -7.71
C SER A 95 -6.56 0.22 -6.48
N TYR A 96 -7.43 1.22 -6.31
CA TYR A 96 -7.37 2.14 -5.18
C TYR A 96 -7.47 1.40 -3.83
N TYR A 97 -8.47 0.54 -3.67
CA TYR A 97 -8.66 -0.19 -2.41
C TYR A 97 -7.53 -1.19 -2.13
N LEU A 98 -7.02 -1.88 -3.15
CA LEU A 98 -5.91 -2.81 -2.99
C LEU A 98 -4.61 -2.11 -2.61
N ASN A 99 -4.32 -0.95 -3.21
CA ASN A 99 -3.17 -0.13 -2.83
C ASN A 99 -3.33 0.42 -1.40
N ARG A 100 -4.55 0.79 -0.99
CA ARG A 100 -4.84 1.28 0.36
C ARG A 100 -4.65 0.17 1.40
N GLY A 101 -5.14 -1.03 1.12
CA GLY A 101 -4.94 -2.21 1.96
C GLY A 101 -3.47 -2.60 2.09
N GLY A 102 -2.72 -2.58 0.97
CA GLY A 102 -1.28 -2.85 0.98
C GLY A 102 -0.51 -1.85 1.84
N LYS A 103 -0.86 -0.56 1.77
CA LYS A 103 -0.26 0.48 2.61
C LYS A 103 -0.52 0.24 4.10
N PHE A 104 -1.74 -0.15 4.47
CA PHE A 104 -2.07 -0.50 5.86
C PHE A 104 -1.18 -1.63 6.39
N TRP A 105 -0.99 -2.70 5.62
CA TRP A 105 -0.14 -3.82 6.03
C TRP A 105 1.34 -3.44 6.09
N GLN A 106 1.82 -2.60 5.17
CA GLN A 106 3.18 -2.06 5.22
C GLN A 106 3.41 -1.27 6.51
N GLU A 107 2.50 -0.35 6.86
CA GLU A 107 2.57 0.44 8.10
C GLU A 107 2.53 -0.46 9.35
N ASN A 108 1.74 -1.53 9.33
CA ASN A 108 1.71 -2.52 10.41
C ASN A 108 3.08 -3.19 10.62
N TRP A 109 3.72 -3.67 9.55
CA TRP A 109 5.04 -4.28 9.64
C TRP A 109 6.13 -3.28 10.03
N GLU A 110 6.04 -2.02 9.57
CA GLU A 110 6.93 -0.94 10.02
C GLU A 110 6.80 -0.71 11.55
N MET A 111 5.58 -0.77 12.11
CA MET A 111 5.38 -0.70 13.56
C MET A 111 6.01 -1.88 14.30
N HIS A 112 5.84 -3.11 13.82
CA HIS A 112 6.50 -4.29 14.40
C HIS A 112 8.02 -4.16 14.38
N VAL A 113 8.61 -3.75 13.26
CA VAL A 113 10.06 -3.53 13.13
C VAL A 113 10.53 -2.45 14.11
N ASN A 114 9.85 -1.31 14.18
CA ASN A 114 10.20 -0.22 15.08
C ASN A 114 10.17 -0.63 16.56
N TYR A 115 9.16 -1.42 16.93
CA TYR A 115 9.01 -1.91 18.29
C TYR A 115 10.11 -2.92 18.63
N LEU A 116 10.27 -3.97 17.82
CA LEU A 116 11.26 -5.04 18.05
C LEU A 116 12.70 -4.51 18.01
N SER A 117 13.00 -3.59 17.09
CA SER A 117 14.34 -3.01 16.99
C SER A 117 14.73 -2.20 18.23
N SER A 118 13.76 -1.63 18.94
CA SER A 118 14.03 -0.83 20.14
C SER A 118 14.74 -1.63 21.24
N PHE A 119 14.58 -2.97 21.24
CA PHE A 119 15.23 -3.86 22.20
C PHE A 119 16.62 -4.34 21.75
N ILE A 120 16.89 -4.37 20.43
CA ILE A 120 18.12 -4.96 19.88
C ILE A 120 19.04 -3.88 19.30
N ASN A 121 18.51 -3.05 18.41
CA ASN A 121 19.23 -2.04 17.64
C ASN A 121 18.97 -0.61 18.13
N GLY A 122 18.20 -0.46 19.20
CA GLY A 122 17.72 0.84 19.68
C GLY A 122 16.82 1.53 18.66
N ASN A 123 16.98 2.84 18.52
CA ASN A 123 16.05 3.67 17.75
C ASN A 123 16.37 3.75 16.24
N LEU A 124 17.12 2.80 15.69
CA LEU A 124 17.62 2.82 14.30
C LEU A 124 16.50 3.10 13.27
N PHE A 125 15.35 2.44 13.41
CA PHE A 125 14.22 2.60 12.47
C PHE A 125 13.22 3.69 12.88
N LYS A 126 13.38 4.28 14.07
CA LYS A 126 12.42 5.25 14.64
C LYS A 126 12.82 6.70 14.35
N ILE A 127 14.12 6.97 14.18
CA ILE A 127 14.63 8.33 14.06
C ILE A 127 14.84 8.65 12.58
N VAL A 128 14.16 9.69 12.11
CA VAL A 128 14.40 10.31 10.80
C VAL A 128 14.93 11.72 11.05
N PRO A 129 16.10 12.10 10.50
CA PRO A 129 16.61 13.46 10.65
C PRO A 129 15.64 14.44 10.02
N LYS A 130 15.22 15.46 10.78
CA LYS A 130 14.32 16.51 10.29
C LYS A 130 15.04 17.32 9.22
N LYS A 131 14.69 17.10 7.96
CA LYS A 131 15.07 17.96 6.84
C LYS A 131 13.93 18.95 6.62
N ASN A 132 14.21 20.18 6.17
CA ASN A 132 13.20 21.20 5.86
C ASN A 132 12.37 20.88 4.59
N GLU A 133 12.18 19.59 4.28
CA GLU A 133 11.54 19.12 3.05
C GLU A 133 10.31 18.29 3.40
N ASP A 134 9.22 18.49 2.66
CA ASP A 134 8.01 17.68 2.78
C ASP A 134 8.32 16.22 2.41
N HIS A 135 7.96 15.28 3.27
CA HIS A 135 8.13 13.85 3.00
C HIS A 135 7.00 13.34 2.11
N PHE A 136 7.29 13.11 0.84
CA PHE A 136 6.38 12.43 -0.08
C PHE A 136 6.49 10.91 0.06
N SER A 137 5.35 10.25 0.27
CA SER A 137 5.26 8.79 0.25
C SER A 137 4.82 8.35 -1.14
N VAL A 138 5.60 7.46 -1.76
CA VAL A 138 5.28 6.83 -3.05
C VAL A 138 3.86 6.26 -3.03
N SER A 139 3.49 5.58 -1.94
CA SER A 139 2.16 5.00 -1.76
C SER A 139 1.05 6.05 -1.70
N ARG A 140 1.31 7.24 -1.11
CA ARG A 140 0.35 8.35 -1.10
C ARG A 140 0.17 8.96 -2.48
N ILE A 141 1.26 9.18 -3.21
CA ILE A 141 1.21 9.70 -4.58
C ILE A 141 0.47 8.71 -5.48
N ASN A 142 0.79 7.42 -5.41
CA ASN A 142 0.12 6.39 -6.20
C ASN A 142 -1.38 6.32 -5.88
N LEU A 143 -1.76 6.34 -4.60
CA LEU A 143 -3.17 6.39 -4.20
C LEU A 143 -3.90 7.63 -4.72
N PHE A 144 -3.23 8.79 -4.70
CA PHE A 144 -3.78 10.01 -5.26
C PHE A 144 -4.01 9.88 -6.77
N LEU A 145 -3.00 9.45 -7.52
CA LEU A 145 -3.07 9.27 -8.97
C LEU A 145 -4.16 8.27 -9.38
N VAL A 146 -4.22 7.10 -8.73
CA VAL A 146 -5.27 6.10 -8.98
C VAL A 146 -6.65 6.66 -8.62
N GLY A 147 -6.76 7.44 -7.54
CA GLY A 147 -8.00 8.12 -7.17
C GLY A 147 -8.47 9.12 -8.23
N GLN A 148 -7.55 9.84 -8.89
CA GLN A 148 -7.90 10.75 -9.99
C GLN A 148 -8.45 9.98 -11.20
N PHE A 149 -7.91 8.81 -11.53
CA PHE A 149 -8.46 7.98 -12.62
C PHE A 149 -9.90 7.53 -12.35
N VAL A 150 -10.24 7.20 -11.09
CA VAL A 150 -11.63 6.91 -10.70
C VAL A 150 -12.50 8.15 -10.91
N PHE A 151 -12.06 9.30 -10.40
CA PHE A 151 -12.84 10.54 -10.45
C PHE A 151 -13.09 11.03 -11.88
N TYR A 152 -12.04 11.14 -12.70
CA TYR A 152 -12.18 11.57 -14.08
C TYR A 152 -12.87 10.53 -14.97
N GLY A 153 -12.66 9.23 -14.72
CA GLY A 153 -13.40 8.17 -15.39
C GLY A 153 -14.92 8.32 -15.22
N CYS A 154 -15.38 8.64 -14.01
CA CYS A 154 -16.79 8.95 -13.76
C CYS A 154 -17.27 10.20 -14.51
N SER A 155 -16.44 11.25 -14.61
CA SER A 155 -16.80 12.49 -15.32
C SER A 155 -16.95 12.30 -16.84
N PHE A 156 -16.15 11.42 -17.45
CA PHE A 156 -16.25 11.13 -18.89
C PHE A 156 -17.53 10.38 -19.28
N LEU A 157 -18.11 9.58 -18.37
CA LEU A 157 -19.42 8.95 -18.60
C LEU A 157 -20.58 9.94 -18.77
N PHE A 158 -20.42 11.20 -18.35
CA PHE A 158 -21.43 12.26 -18.49
C PHE A 158 -21.25 13.15 -19.72
N ILE A 159 -20.15 12.96 -20.47
CA ILE A 159 -19.83 13.74 -21.68
C ILE A 159 -20.23 13.00 -22.97
N ILE A 160 -20.43 11.68 -22.88
CA ILE A 160 -20.95 10.80 -23.95
C ILE A 160 -22.48 10.74 -23.86
#